data_AF-A0A3B0PU12-F1
#
_entry.id   AF-A0A3B0PU12-F1
#
_cell.length_a   1.000
_cell.length_b   1.000
_cell.length_c   1.000
_cell.angle_alpha   90.00
_cell.angle_beta   90.00
_cell.angle_gamma   90.00
#
_symmetry.space_group_name_H-M   'P 1'
#
loop_
_entity.id
_entity.type
_entity.pdbx_description
1 polymer ?
#
loop_
_entity_poly.entity_id
_entity_poly.type
_entity_poly.pdbx_seq_one_letter_code
_entity_poly.pdbx_strand_id
1 'polypeptide(L)'
;MQPMAGLVFVVIFSVLFGAFLGAYCQLYYLVKNIMLSWECLLSHAIAKRQALLSLSVNFASPRLSQEAEFLTQHHKMSWRKFLKHGYDILFAFQEMEKTLPKLVHQILESIGEHHECEAIVCSLEDFWARDNLFAFETAAYEQAVEKYLKQRSSPSLWIASKLFRFLDLPRIYFSR
;
A
#
# COMPACT_ATOMS: atom_id res chain seq x y z
N MET A 1 -25.08 -30.35 42.27
CA MET A 1 -24.62 -28.97 41.92
C MET A 1 -23.65 -28.90 40.73
N GLN A 2 -23.38 -30.00 40.00
CA GLN A 2 -22.47 -30.00 38.84
C GLN A 2 -23.04 -29.49 37.48
N PRO A 3 -24.35 -29.57 37.14
CA PRO A 3 -24.82 -29.18 35.80
C PRO A 3 -24.84 -27.66 35.56
N MET A 4 -25.07 -26.87 36.62
CA MET A 4 -25.06 -25.40 36.56
C MET A 4 -23.67 -24.85 36.21
N ALA A 5 -22.61 -25.43 36.78
CA ALA A 5 -21.23 -25.00 36.51
C ALA A 5 -20.82 -25.27 35.06
N GLY A 6 -21.22 -26.42 34.50
CA GLY A 6 -20.97 -26.75 33.09
C GLY A 6 -21.69 -25.83 32.11
N LEU A 7 -22.94 -25.46 32.40
CA LEU A 7 -23.72 -24.56 31.56
C LEU A 7 -23.15 -23.13 31.58
N VAL A 8 -22.79 -22.61 32.76
CA VAL A 8 -22.12 -21.31 32.90
C VAL A 8 -20.78 -21.30 32.17
N PHE A 9 -20.00 -22.37 32.25
CA PHE A 9 -18.74 -22.52 31.53
C PHE A 9 -18.95 -22.43 30.01
N VAL A 10 -19.88 -23.21 29.46
CA VAL A 10 -20.15 -23.21 28.01
C VAL A 10 -20.59 -21.83 27.51
N VAL A 11 -21.45 -21.13 28.27
CA VAL A 11 -21.90 -19.78 27.93
C VAL A 11 -20.72 -18.80 27.91
N ILE A 12 -19.89 -18.79 28.96
CA ILE A 12 -18.74 -17.88 29.04
C ILE A 12 -17.74 -18.15 27.90
N PHE A 13 -17.41 -19.42 27.64
CA PHE A 13 -16.48 -19.78 26.57
C PHE A 13 -17.02 -19.41 25.19
N SER A 14 -18.31 -19.60 24.95
CA SER A 14 -18.94 -19.24 23.68
C SER A 14 -18.92 -17.73 23.43
N VAL A 15 -19.20 -16.93 24.47
CA VAL A 15 -19.12 -15.46 24.41
C VAL A 15 -17.69 -14.99 24.16
N LEU A 16 -16.72 -15.55 24.89
CA LEU A 16 -15.31 -15.22 24.69
C LEU A 16 -14.83 -15.58 23.29
N PHE A 17 -15.15 -16.79 22.81
CA PHE A 17 -14.77 -17.22 21.45
C PHE A 17 -15.39 -16.33 20.37
N GLY A 18 -16.68 -15.98 20.52
CA GLY A 18 -17.36 -15.04 19.64
C GLY A 18 -16.68 -13.66 19.62
N ALA A 19 -16.29 -13.15 20.79
CA ALA A 19 -15.56 -11.88 20.89
C ALA A 19 -14.18 -11.94 20.21
N PHE A 20 -13.43 -13.03 20.39
CA PHE A 20 -12.13 -13.24 19.73
C PHE A 20 -12.26 -13.32 18.21
N LEU A 21 -13.27 -14.06 17.71
CA LEU A 21 -13.52 -14.18 16.28
C LEU A 21 -13.93 -12.83 15.69
N GLY A 22 -14.80 -12.08 16.38
CA GLY A 22 -15.19 -10.73 15.98
C GLY A 22 -13.99 -9.78 15.88
N ALA A 23 -13.12 -9.80 16.90
CA ALA A 23 -11.89 -9.01 16.89
C ALA A 23 -10.94 -9.38 15.74
N TYR A 24 -10.78 -10.69 15.46
CA TYR A 24 -10.02 -11.16 14.31
C TYR A 24 -10.61 -10.65 12.99
N CYS A 25 -11.91 -10.82 12.79
CA CYS A 25 -12.61 -10.38 11.57
C CYS A 25 -12.48 -8.86 11.37
N GLN A 26 -12.58 -8.08 12.45
CA GLN A 26 -12.41 -6.63 12.39
C GLN A 26 -10.98 -6.24 12.00
N LEU A 27 -9.95 -6.83 12.62
CA LEU A 27 -8.56 -6.58 12.24
C LEU A 27 -8.28 -7.01 10.81
N TYR A 28 -8.79 -8.17 10.40
CA TYR A 28 -8.66 -8.66 9.05
C TYR A 28 -9.30 -7.73 8.02
N TYR A 29 -10.49 -7.21 8.31
CA TYR A 29 -11.16 -6.23 7.45
C TYR A 29 -10.34 -4.95 7.30
N LEU A 30 -9.79 -4.40 8.39
CA LEU A 30 -8.94 -3.21 8.33
C LEU A 30 -7.69 -3.43 7.47
N VAL A 31 -7.02 -4.56 7.67
CA VAL A 31 -5.83 -4.92 6.88
C VAL A 31 -6.22 -5.14 5.42
N LYS A 32 -7.36 -5.74 5.14
CA LYS A 32 -7.84 -5.91 3.77
C LYS A 32 -8.14 -4.57 3.10
N ASN A 33 -8.68 -3.60 3.83
CA ASN A 33 -8.85 -2.25 3.31
C ASN A 33 -7.50 -1.62 2.93
N ILE A 34 -6.48 -1.75 3.79
CA ILE A 34 -5.10 -1.30 3.47
C ILE A 34 -4.57 -1.99 2.22
N MET A 35 -4.76 -3.32 2.10
CA MET A 35 -4.27 -4.08 0.95
C MET A 35 -4.93 -3.62 -0.35
N LEU A 36 -6.23 -3.33 -0.34
CA LEU A 36 -6.93 -2.83 -1.54
C LEU A 36 -6.42 -1.45 -1.95
N SER A 37 -6.26 -0.52 -0.99
CA SER A 37 -5.67 0.78 -1.27
C SER A 37 -4.22 0.66 -1.75
N TRP A 38 -3.45 -0.27 -1.18
CA TRP A 38 -2.08 -0.56 -1.61
C TRP A 38 -2.01 -1.10 -3.04
N GLU A 39 -2.90 -2.03 -3.40
CA GLU A 39 -2.98 -2.57 -4.77
C GLU A 39 -3.31 -1.46 -5.78
N CYS A 40 -4.28 -0.59 -5.47
CA CYS A 40 -4.62 0.54 -6.32
C CYS A 40 -3.44 1.52 -6.48
N LEU A 41 -2.81 1.88 -5.35
CA LEU A 41 -1.67 2.77 -5.29
C LEU A 41 -0.49 2.25 -6.13
N LEU A 42 -0.16 0.96 -5.99
CA LEU A 42 0.90 0.34 -6.77
C LEU A 42 0.56 0.23 -8.26
N SER A 43 -0.69 -0.05 -8.61
CA SER A 43 -1.12 -0.09 -10.01
C SER A 43 -0.82 1.24 -10.71
N HIS A 44 -1.16 2.36 -10.07
CA HIS A 44 -0.85 3.69 -10.59
C HIS A 44 0.65 3.99 -10.57
N ALA A 45 1.37 3.62 -9.51
CA ALA A 45 2.80 3.80 -9.44
C ALA A 45 3.55 3.04 -10.55
N ILE A 46 3.15 1.80 -10.85
CA ILE A 46 3.69 0.99 -11.94
C ILE A 46 3.39 1.64 -13.28
N ALA A 47 2.14 2.05 -13.52
CA ALA A 47 1.75 2.72 -14.77
C ALA A 47 2.56 4.02 -15.00
N LYS A 48 2.76 4.83 -13.95
CA LYS A 48 3.66 6.01 -13.99
C LYS A 48 5.06 5.64 -14.49
N ARG A 49 5.66 4.56 -13.95
CA ARG A 49 7.02 4.15 -14.36
C ARG A 49 7.03 3.62 -15.78
N GLN A 50 5.99 2.90 -16.20
CA GLN A 50 5.88 2.40 -17.57
C GLN A 50 5.76 3.55 -18.59
N ALA A 51 4.97 4.59 -18.29
CA ALA A 51 4.88 5.79 -19.11
C ALA A 51 6.20 6.57 -19.19
N LEU A 52 6.97 6.63 -18.09
CA LEU A 52 8.31 7.24 -18.13
C LEU A 52 9.32 6.39 -18.90
N LEU A 53 9.22 5.06 -18.83
CA LEU A 53 10.06 4.15 -19.62
C LEU A 53 9.77 4.24 -21.11
N SER A 54 8.51 4.45 -21.53
CA SER A 54 8.18 4.67 -22.95
C SER A 54 8.73 6.00 -23.47
N LEU A 55 8.90 7.00 -22.59
CA LEU A 55 9.51 8.29 -22.89
C LEU A 55 11.05 8.25 -22.90
N SER A 56 11.67 7.28 -22.21
CA SER A 56 13.13 7.23 -22.03
C SER A 56 13.88 6.56 -23.19
N VAL A 57 13.40 6.70 -24.43
CA VAL A 57 13.93 6.00 -25.63
C VAL A 57 15.43 6.26 -25.84
N ASN A 58 15.90 7.47 -25.52
CA ASN A 58 17.30 7.87 -25.65
C ASN A 58 18.08 7.85 -24.32
N PHE A 59 17.41 7.53 -23.21
CA PHE A 59 17.99 7.53 -21.87
C PHE A 59 17.67 6.19 -21.19
N ALA A 60 18.59 5.23 -21.29
CA ALA A 60 18.48 4.01 -20.51
C ALA A 60 18.58 4.35 -19.02
N SER A 61 17.45 4.44 -18.33
CA SER A 61 17.41 4.57 -16.88
C SER A 61 17.21 3.19 -16.27
N PRO A 62 18.30 2.44 -15.96
CA PRO A 62 18.20 1.15 -15.27
C PRO A 62 17.49 1.28 -13.92
N ARG A 63 17.45 2.50 -13.37
CA ARG A 63 16.71 2.83 -12.16
C ARG A 63 15.19 2.70 -12.35
N LEU A 64 14.61 3.24 -13.44
CA LEU A 64 13.16 3.18 -13.65
C LEU A 64 12.67 1.74 -13.87
N SER A 65 13.45 0.92 -14.55
CA SER A 65 13.12 -0.50 -14.73
C SER A 65 13.21 -1.27 -13.41
N GLN A 66 14.25 -1.03 -12.60
CA GLN A 66 14.38 -1.60 -11.26
C GLN A 66 13.23 -1.19 -10.33
N GLU A 67 12.84 0.09 -10.36
CA GLU A 67 11.70 0.59 -9.59
C GLU A 67 10.39 -0.09 -10.05
N ALA A 68 10.13 -0.17 -11.36
CA ALA A 68 8.95 -0.84 -11.89
C ALA A 68 8.90 -2.33 -11.51
N GLU A 69 10.05 -3.02 -11.56
CA GLU A 69 10.15 -4.42 -11.16
C GLU A 69 9.89 -4.59 -9.66
N PHE A 70 10.51 -3.74 -8.82
CA PHE A 70 10.26 -3.73 -7.39
C PHE A 70 8.76 -3.56 -7.09
N LEU A 71 8.11 -2.57 -7.68
CA LEU A 71 6.67 -2.33 -7.46
C LEU A 71 5.82 -3.53 -7.93
N THR A 72 6.17 -4.14 -9.06
CA THR A 72 5.47 -5.30 -9.61
C THR A 72 5.59 -6.52 -8.69
N GLN A 73 6.79 -6.78 -8.15
CA GLN A 73 7.03 -7.87 -7.19
C GLN A 73 6.18 -7.70 -5.91
N HIS A 74 5.89 -6.45 -5.54
CA HIS A 74 5.18 -6.11 -4.31
C HIS A 74 3.67 -5.85 -4.50
N HIS A 75 3.18 -5.91 -5.75
CA HIS A 75 1.78 -5.63 -6.11
C HIS A 75 0.79 -6.65 -5.55
N LYS A 76 1.08 -7.96 -5.67
CA LYS A 76 0.14 -9.04 -5.30
C LYS A 76 0.64 -9.88 -4.14
N MET A 77 1.02 -9.25 -3.04
CA MET A 77 1.47 -9.97 -1.86
C MET A 77 0.35 -10.29 -0.87
N SER A 78 0.52 -11.38 -0.12
CA SER A 78 -0.37 -11.67 1.00
C SER A 78 -0.25 -10.59 2.08
N TRP A 79 -1.36 -10.26 2.74
CA TRP A 79 -1.37 -9.30 3.85
C TRP A 79 -0.36 -9.62 4.96
N ARG A 80 -0.11 -10.90 5.26
CA ARG A 80 0.87 -11.31 6.27
C ARG A 80 2.29 -10.92 5.88
N LYS A 81 2.65 -11.12 4.61
CA LYS A 81 3.95 -10.69 4.07
C LYS A 81 4.04 -9.16 4.07
N PHE A 82 2.97 -8.48 3.66
CA PHE A 82 2.90 -7.02 3.68
C PHE A 82 3.13 -6.45 5.07
N LEU A 83 2.41 -6.93 6.09
CA LEU A 83 2.62 -6.46 7.47
C LEU A 83 4.02 -6.80 8.01
N LYS A 84 4.61 -7.93 7.58
CA LYS A 84 5.94 -8.35 8.03
C LYS A 84 7.05 -7.49 7.44
N HIS A 85 6.94 -7.14 6.16
CA HIS A 85 7.97 -6.40 5.40
C HIS A 85 7.58 -4.94 5.16
N GLY A 86 6.49 -4.46 5.75
CA GLY A 86 5.90 -3.17 5.44
C GLY A 86 6.85 -2.01 5.69
N TYR A 87 7.72 -2.10 6.69
CA TYR A 87 8.77 -1.10 6.92
C TYR A 87 9.68 -0.96 5.69
N ASP A 88 10.33 -2.05 5.27
CA ASP A 88 11.26 -2.03 4.15
C ASP A 88 10.56 -1.60 2.84
N ILE A 89 9.38 -2.16 2.58
CA ILE A 89 8.62 -1.91 1.35
C ILE A 89 8.19 -0.45 1.26
N LEU A 90 7.58 0.07 2.33
CA LEU A 90 7.00 1.41 2.30
C LEU A 90 8.09 2.48 2.32
N PHE A 91 9.20 2.28 3.03
CA PHE A 91 10.32 3.23 2.99
C PHE A 91 11.02 3.24 1.64
N ALA A 92 11.28 2.07 1.06
CA ALA A 92 11.83 1.99 -0.30
C ALA A 92 10.91 2.68 -1.29
N PHE A 93 9.60 2.42 -1.21
CA PHE A 93 8.63 3.06 -2.08
C PHE A 93 8.56 4.58 -1.89
N GLN A 94 8.63 5.06 -0.65
CA GLN A 94 8.65 6.50 -0.36
C GLN A 94 9.87 7.17 -0.99
N GLU A 95 11.04 6.53 -0.92
CA GLU A 95 12.26 7.06 -1.52
C GLU A 95 12.16 7.10 -3.06
N MET A 96 11.52 6.12 -3.68
CA MET A 96 11.22 6.13 -5.12
C MET A 96 10.33 7.33 -5.48
N GLU A 97 9.25 7.60 -4.74
CA GLU A 97 8.37 8.75 -5.00
C GLU A 97 9.04 10.11 -4.74
N LYS A 98 9.95 10.20 -3.76
CA LYS A 98 10.72 11.41 -3.47
C LYS A 98 11.70 11.76 -4.59
N THR A 99 12.26 10.74 -5.23
CA THR A 99 13.30 10.90 -6.26
C THR A 99 12.74 10.97 -7.68
N LEU A 100 11.50 10.50 -7.89
CA LEU A 100 10.80 10.53 -9.16
C LEU A 100 10.82 11.90 -9.89
N PRO A 101 10.63 13.07 -9.23
CA PRO A 101 10.62 14.37 -9.92
C PRO A 101 11.93 14.67 -10.65
N LYS A 102 13.06 14.27 -10.05
CA LYS A 102 14.37 14.49 -10.66
C LYS A 102 14.50 13.64 -11.92
N LEU A 103 14.00 12.41 -11.91
CA LEU A 103 13.98 11.53 -13.08
C LEU A 103 13.04 12.06 -14.17
N VAL A 104 11.85 12.53 -13.79
CA VAL A 104 10.90 13.15 -14.72
C VAL A 104 11.55 14.37 -15.39
N HIS A 105 12.21 15.23 -14.62
CA HIS A 105 12.89 16.41 -15.15
C HIS A 105 14.00 16.03 -16.14
N GLN A 106 14.85 15.06 -15.80
CA GLN A 106 15.90 14.56 -16.70
C GLN A 106 15.33 13.98 -18.01
N ILE A 107 14.21 13.25 -17.93
CA ILE A 107 13.55 12.70 -19.11
C ILE A 107 12.98 13.83 -19.98
N LEU A 108 12.31 14.82 -19.37
CA LEU A 108 11.77 15.98 -20.08
C LEU A 108 12.88 16.79 -20.77
N GLU A 109 14.01 17.02 -20.10
CA GLU A 109 15.18 17.68 -20.71
C GLU A 109 15.73 16.85 -21.89
N SER A 110 15.76 15.52 -21.78
CA SER A 110 16.25 14.64 -22.84
C SER A 110 15.34 14.57 -24.08
N ILE A 111 14.04 14.81 -23.90
CA ILE A 111 13.07 14.89 -24.99
C ILE A 111 13.31 16.16 -25.83
N GLY A 112 13.80 17.24 -25.20
CA GLY A 112 14.13 18.49 -25.88
C GLY A 112 12.93 19.07 -26.63
N GLU A 113 13.15 19.62 -27.83
CA GLU A 113 12.12 20.24 -28.69
C GLU A 113 11.22 19.25 -29.46
N HIS A 114 11.35 17.93 -29.23
CA HIS A 114 10.58 16.90 -29.95
C HIS A 114 9.12 16.76 -29.45
N HIS A 115 8.55 17.82 -28.87
CA HIS A 115 7.19 17.86 -28.30
C HIS A 115 6.10 17.62 -29.36
N GLU A 116 6.42 17.75 -30.64
CA GLU A 116 5.49 17.53 -31.75
C GLU A 116 5.22 16.05 -32.04
N CYS A 117 5.96 15.14 -31.42
CA CYS A 117 5.69 13.70 -31.55
C CYS A 117 4.48 13.31 -30.69
N GLU A 118 3.36 13.02 -31.35
CA GLU A 118 2.09 12.59 -30.73
C GLU A 118 2.28 11.47 -29.69
N ALA A 119 3.18 10.52 -29.95
CA ALA A 119 3.47 9.42 -29.02
C ALA A 119 4.10 9.90 -27.69
N ILE A 120 4.92 10.95 -27.73
CA ILE A 120 5.54 11.56 -26.54
C ILE A 120 4.47 12.32 -25.75
N VAL A 121 3.62 13.09 -26.43
CA VAL A 121 2.51 13.82 -25.79
C VAL A 121 1.57 12.85 -25.08
N CYS A 122 1.11 11.79 -25.76
CA CYS A 122 0.24 10.78 -25.17
C CYS A 122 0.86 10.11 -23.93
N SER A 123 2.16 9.81 -23.96
CA SER A 123 2.85 9.20 -22.81
C SER A 123 3.00 10.16 -21.62
N LEU A 124 3.19 11.46 -21.90
CA LEU A 124 3.22 12.50 -20.86
C LEU A 124 1.84 12.72 -20.24
N GLU A 125 0.78 12.74 -21.06
CA GLU A 125 -0.59 12.85 -20.58
C GLU A 125 -0.98 11.66 -19.70
N ASP A 126 -0.66 10.43 -20.12
CA ASP A 126 -0.89 9.25 -19.27
C ASP A 126 -0.08 9.37 -17.97
N PHE A 127 1.21 9.74 -18.02
CA PHE A 127 2.01 9.93 -16.81
C PHE A 127 1.34 10.91 -15.82
N TRP A 128 0.94 12.09 -16.27
CA TRP A 128 0.31 13.09 -15.41
C TRP A 128 -1.08 12.66 -14.92
N ALA A 129 -1.87 11.98 -15.76
CA ALA A 129 -3.14 11.41 -15.35
C ALA A 129 -2.94 10.36 -14.24
N ARG A 130 -1.93 9.50 -14.36
CA ARG A 130 -1.59 8.51 -13.33
C ARG A 130 -1.03 9.15 -12.07
N ASP A 131 -0.26 10.24 -12.17
CA ASP A 131 0.25 10.97 -11.01
C ASP A 131 -0.88 11.61 -10.19
N ASN A 132 -1.90 12.17 -10.87
CA ASN A 132 -3.08 12.70 -10.22
C ASN A 132 -3.90 11.61 -9.52
N LEU A 133 -4.13 10.46 -10.18
CA LEU A 133 -4.81 9.31 -9.57
C LEU A 133 -4.01 8.75 -8.40
N PHE A 134 -2.69 8.70 -8.51
CA PHE A 134 -1.79 8.28 -7.43
C PHE A 134 -1.92 9.19 -6.20
N ALA A 135 -1.98 10.51 -6.38
CA ALA A 135 -2.18 11.46 -5.29
C ALA A 135 -3.52 11.26 -4.58
N PHE A 136 -4.58 10.96 -5.33
CA PHE A 136 -5.89 10.63 -4.76
C PHE A 136 -5.85 9.33 -3.93
N GLU A 137 -5.29 8.26 -4.48
CA GLU A 137 -5.19 6.96 -3.82
C GLU A 137 -4.24 6.96 -2.61
N THR A 138 -3.25 7.85 -2.61
CA THR A 138 -2.37 8.08 -1.46
C THR A 138 -3.17 8.46 -0.22
N ALA A 139 -4.12 9.40 -0.35
CA ALA A 139 -4.97 9.82 0.77
C ALA A 139 -5.82 8.66 1.31
N ALA A 140 -6.37 7.83 0.42
CA ALA A 140 -7.14 6.64 0.80
C ALA A 140 -6.28 5.62 1.56
N TYR A 141 -5.06 5.36 1.08
CA TYR A 141 -4.11 4.48 1.73
C TYR A 141 -3.70 4.99 3.12
N GLU A 142 -3.30 6.26 3.23
CA GLU A 142 -2.87 6.89 4.49
C GLU A 142 -4.00 6.85 5.53
N GLN A 143 -5.23 7.16 5.12
CA GLN A 143 -6.41 7.07 5.99
C GLN A 143 -6.69 5.63 6.45
N ALA A 144 -6.54 4.64 5.56
CA ALA A 144 -6.71 3.23 5.90
C ALA A 144 -5.67 2.77 6.93
N VAL A 145 -4.41 3.17 6.76
CA VAL A 145 -3.32 2.88 7.71
C VAL A 145 -3.60 3.55 9.06
N GLU A 146 -3.94 4.84 9.07
CA GLU A 146 -4.25 5.55 10.31
C GLU A 146 -5.40 4.88 11.08
N LYS A 147 -6.47 4.53 10.38
CA LYS A 147 -7.62 3.82 10.96
C LYS A 147 -7.23 2.47 11.55
N TYR A 148 -6.42 1.69 10.83
CA TYR A 148 -5.91 0.40 11.33
C TYR A 148 -5.09 0.58 12.60
N LEU A 149 -4.11 1.48 12.60
CA LEU A 149 -3.24 1.73 13.74
C LEU A 149 -4.04 2.17 14.98
N LYS A 150 -4.99 3.09 14.79
CA LYS A 150 -5.87 3.57 15.85
C LYS A 150 -6.74 2.45 16.41
N GLN A 151 -7.40 1.67 15.57
CA GLN A 151 -8.27 0.58 16.06
C GLN A 151 -7.48 -0.56 16.70
N ARG A 152 -6.34 -0.95 16.12
CA ARG A 152 -5.44 -1.98 16.65
C ARG A 152 -4.94 -1.66 18.06
N SER A 153 -4.74 -0.38 18.39
CA SER A 153 -4.35 0.05 19.73
C SER A 153 -5.46 -0.02 20.79
N SER A 154 -6.73 -0.25 20.40
CA SER A 154 -7.82 -0.41 21.38
C SER A 154 -7.63 -1.69 22.21
N PRO A 155 -8.01 -1.72 23.51
CA PRO A 155 -7.65 -2.83 24.40
C PRO A 155 -8.06 -4.23 23.91
N SER A 156 -9.29 -4.37 23.39
CA SER A 156 -9.81 -5.65 22.89
C SER A 156 -9.09 -6.11 21.62
N LEU A 157 -8.86 -5.19 20.68
CA LEU A 157 -8.17 -5.49 19.42
C LEU A 157 -6.67 -5.64 19.61
N TRP A 158 -6.07 -5.00 20.61
CA TRP A 158 -4.64 -5.13 20.91
C TRP A 158 -4.30 -6.57 21.31
N ILE A 159 -5.11 -7.18 22.17
CA ILE A 159 -4.95 -8.59 22.57
C ILE A 159 -5.08 -9.49 21.35
N ALA A 160 -6.15 -9.32 20.56
CA ALA A 160 -6.35 -10.08 19.33
C ALA A 160 -5.20 -9.88 18.33
N SER A 161 -4.67 -8.66 18.21
CA SER A 161 -3.57 -8.34 17.30
C SER A 161 -2.29 -9.09 17.65
N LYS A 162 -1.99 -9.22 18.95
CA LYS A 162 -0.85 -9.99 19.44
C LYS A 162 -1.06 -11.48 19.21
N LEU A 163 -2.24 -12.00 19.55
CA LEU A 163 -2.57 -13.41 19.43
C LEU A 163 -2.50 -13.89 17.97
N PHE A 164 -3.06 -13.11 17.04
CA PHE A 164 -3.14 -13.45 15.62
C PHE A 164 -2.03 -12.83 14.76
N ARG A 165 -1.02 -12.21 15.39
CA ARG A 165 0.15 -11.59 14.74
C ARG A 165 -0.20 -10.54 13.68
N PHE A 166 -1.19 -9.70 13.96
CA PHE A 166 -1.41 -8.47 13.20
C PHE A 166 -0.33 -7.46 13.60
N LEU A 167 0.72 -7.34 12.77
CA LEU A 167 1.88 -6.49 13.02
C LEU A 167 1.56 -5.01 12.74
N ASP A 168 2.43 -4.15 13.24
CA ASP A 168 2.33 -2.72 13.00
C ASP A 168 2.77 -2.34 11.59
N LEU A 169 2.39 -1.15 11.15
CA LEU A 169 2.86 -0.56 9.90
C LEU A 169 3.47 0.83 10.17
N PRO A 170 4.51 1.23 9.42
CA PRO A 170 4.99 2.60 9.50
C PRO A 170 3.91 3.56 9.00
N ARG A 171 3.78 4.70 9.68
CA ARG A 171 3.02 5.83 9.13
C ARG A 171 3.92 6.53 8.12
N ILE A 172 3.66 6.30 6.85
CA ILE A 172 4.36 6.95 5.75
C ILE A 172 3.40 7.89 5.06
N TYR A 173 3.86 9.12 4.88
CA TYR A 173 3.18 10.12 4.07
C TYR A 173 3.86 10.16 2.71
N PHE A 174 3.11 9.89 1.65
CA PHE A 174 3.56 10.04 0.26
C PHE A 174 3.12 11.40 -0.31
N SER A 175 2.23 12.10 0.39
CA SER A 175 1.87 13.48 0.11
C SER A 175 3.11 14.40 0.14
N ARG A 176 3.17 15.31 -0.84
CA ARG A 176 4.12 16.43 -0.90
C ARG A 176 3.51 17.68 -0.33
#